data_AF-A0A0M0K5K9-F1
#
_entry.id   AF-A0A0M0K5K9-F1
#
_cell.length_a   1.000
_cell.length_b   1.000
_cell.length_c   1.000
_cell.angle_alpha   90.00
_cell.angle_beta   90.00
_cell.angle_gamma   90.00
#
_symmetry.space_group_name_H-M   'P 1'
#
loop_
_entity.id
_entity.type
_entity.pdbx_description
1 polymer ?
#
loop_
_entity_poly.entity_id
_entity_poly.type
_entity_poly.pdbx_seq_one_letter_code
_entity_poly.pdbx_strand_id
1 'polypeptide(L)'
;MRPTHMSAVAPQRSAAVIGAGPAGLLTAIMLSQRGWGVKVYDALPPPPSAEDNDLWSSGERSYQLGLNGRGQRSLREFGVMERVSRYAASVNGRLSFDTKTGAPSESRLIPPGQPGAEKTYVTRVLQRDRLQACLLEEVRERYPNVAVSFQVTCDGVDLSGERPAVTLCPSAETVSSQEELEGCAVPPVGLTAFDLVVGADGVRSAVREALAASPATSTRPDERNTFTGLRRRKRLERALLMVLVGWALLGARFGVKLCAKALLGAG
;
A
#
# COMPACT_ATOMS: atom_id res chain seq x y z
N MET A 1 21.00 44.99 -4.62
CA MET A 1 20.22 44.02 -5.41
C MET A 1 21.10 42.81 -5.68
N ARG A 2 20.80 41.64 -5.07
CA ARG A 2 21.43 40.36 -5.43
C ARG A 2 20.55 39.71 -6.50
N PRO A 3 21.13 39.16 -7.58
CA PRO A 3 20.35 38.45 -8.58
C PRO A 3 19.79 37.18 -7.94
N THR A 4 18.46 37.08 -7.90
CA THR A 4 17.76 35.83 -7.56
C THR A 4 18.00 34.85 -8.70
N HIS A 5 18.89 33.89 -8.47
CA HIS A 5 18.98 32.70 -9.29
C HIS A 5 17.61 32.00 -9.21
N MET A 6 16.79 32.15 -10.24
CA MET A 6 15.73 31.18 -10.53
C MET A 6 16.46 29.88 -10.86
N SER A 7 16.59 29.01 -9.86
CA SER A 7 17.03 27.64 -10.06
C SER A 7 16.03 27.00 -11.02
N ALA A 8 16.47 26.66 -12.22
CA ALA A 8 15.65 25.92 -13.18
C ALA A 8 15.17 24.63 -12.50
N VAL A 9 13.87 24.54 -12.22
CA VAL A 9 13.26 23.34 -11.68
C VAL A 9 13.40 22.27 -12.76
N ALA A 10 14.22 21.25 -12.51
CA ALA A 10 14.31 20.11 -13.40
C ALA A 10 12.89 19.54 -13.61
N PRO A 11 12.52 19.12 -14.83
CA PRO A 11 11.16 18.67 -15.11
C PRO A 11 10.79 17.53 -14.15
N GLN A 12 9.69 17.72 -13.42
CA GLN A 12 9.22 16.75 -12.45
C GLN A 12 8.76 15.49 -13.18
N ARG A 13 9.31 14.32 -12.82
CA ARG A 13 8.88 13.04 -13.40
C ARG A 13 7.40 12.80 -13.08
N SER A 14 6.62 12.38 -14.06
CA SER A 14 5.18 12.17 -13.92
C SER A 14 4.80 10.69 -13.81
N ALA A 15 3.89 10.37 -12.90
CA ALA A 15 3.35 9.03 -12.74
C ALA A 15 1.81 9.03 -12.77
N ALA A 16 1.24 8.04 -13.45
CA ALA A 16 -0.18 7.69 -13.31
C ALA A 16 -0.32 6.47 -12.40
N VAL A 17 -1.23 6.55 -11.44
CA VAL A 17 -1.65 5.40 -10.62
C VAL A 17 -3.09 5.10 -10.97
N ILE A 18 -3.35 3.92 -11.53
CA ILE A 18 -4.69 3.49 -11.91
C ILE A 18 -5.27 2.71 -10.73
N GLY A 19 -6.32 3.23 -10.11
CA GLY A 19 -6.95 2.75 -8.87
C GLY A 19 -6.60 3.60 -7.66
N ALA A 20 -7.59 4.25 -7.04
CA ALA A 20 -7.50 4.99 -5.78
C ALA A 20 -7.91 4.14 -4.56
N GLY A 21 -7.72 2.82 -4.61
CA GLY A 21 -7.83 1.95 -3.43
C GLY A 21 -6.63 2.12 -2.48
N PRO A 22 -6.60 1.39 -1.34
CA PRO A 22 -5.54 1.53 -0.35
C PRO A 22 -4.10 1.36 -0.89
N ALA A 23 -3.89 0.41 -1.82
CA ALA A 23 -2.59 0.20 -2.43
C ALA A 23 -2.18 1.36 -3.37
N GLY A 24 -3.13 1.88 -4.15
CA GLY A 24 -2.88 2.97 -5.09
C GLY A 24 -2.62 4.29 -4.38
N LEU A 25 -3.45 4.65 -3.39
CA LEU A 25 -3.24 5.88 -2.60
C LEU A 25 -1.93 5.84 -1.82
N LEU A 26 -1.58 4.70 -1.20
CA LEU A 26 -0.29 4.57 -0.54
C LEU A 26 0.87 4.66 -1.54
N THR A 27 0.73 4.09 -2.73
CA THR A 27 1.72 4.24 -3.80
C THR A 27 1.87 5.69 -4.24
N ALA A 28 0.78 6.45 -4.32
CA ALA A 28 0.83 7.87 -4.65
C ALA A 28 1.61 8.67 -3.60
N ILE A 29 1.41 8.38 -2.31
CA ILE A 29 2.22 8.92 -1.21
C ILE A 29 3.70 8.55 -1.40
N MET A 30 4.00 7.28 -1.68
CA MET A 30 5.36 6.78 -1.87
C MET A 30 6.11 7.48 -3.01
N LEU A 31 5.43 7.72 -4.13
CA LEU A 31 5.97 8.39 -5.30
C LEU A 31 6.11 9.90 -5.07
N SER A 32 5.13 10.52 -4.43
CA SER A 32 5.17 11.93 -4.06
C SER A 32 6.34 12.25 -3.12
N GLN A 33 6.57 11.44 -2.08
CA GLN A 33 7.74 11.58 -1.19
C GLN A 33 9.08 11.42 -1.91
N ARG A 34 9.09 10.81 -3.11
CA ARG A 34 10.26 10.68 -3.99
C ARG A 34 10.34 11.80 -5.04
N GLY A 35 9.50 12.83 -4.94
CA GLY A 35 9.51 14.01 -5.81
C GLY A 35 8.73 13.86 -7.12
N TRP A 36 7.94 12.79 -7.31
CA TRP A 36 7.14 12.61 -8.53
C TRP A 36 5.89 13.49 -8.52
N GLY A 37 5.44 13.93 -9.69
CA GLY A 37 4.10 14.49 -9.90
C GLY A 37 3.14 13.34 -10.19
N VAL A 38 2.15 13.11 -9.33
CA VAL A 38 1.32 11.90 -9.40
C VAL A 38 -0.12 12.25 -9.75
N LYS A 39 -0.69 11.53 -10.71
CA LYS A 39 -2.13 11.54 -11.00
C LYS A 39 -2.71 10.17 -10.68
N VAL A 40 -3.75 10.14 -9.86
CA VAL A 40 -4.46 8.92 -9.46
C VAL A 40 -5.84 8.95 -10.09
N TYR A 41 -6.25 7.86 -10.73
CA TYR A 41 -7.55 7.73 -11.39
C TYR A 41 -8.31 6.56 -10.81
N ASP A 42 -9.60 6.73 -10.50
CA ASP A 42 -10.47 5.64 -10.05
C ASP A 42 -11.83 5.72 -10.74
N ALA A 43 -12.37 4.55 -11.11
CA ALA A 43 -13.66 4.44 -11.78
C ALA A 43 -14.85 4.68 -10.85
N LEU A 44 -14.67 4.42 -9.55
CA LEU A 44 -15.71 4.57 -8.54
C LEU A 44 -15.79 6.02 -8.02
N PRO A 45 -16.89 6.41 -7.37
CA PRO A 45 -16.96 7.66 -6.61
C PRO A 45 -16.00 7.64 -5.40
N PRO A 46 -15.65 8.81 -4.83
CA PRO A 46 -14.83 8.89 -3.64
C PRO A 46 -15.51 8.17 -2.45
N PRO A 47 -14.73 7.58 -1.52
CA PRO A 47 -15.29 7.08 -0.27
C PRO A 47 -15.84 8.26 0.57
N PRO A 48 -16.83 8.01 1.45
CA PRO A 48 -17.24 8.99 2.44
C PRO A 48 -16.09 9.32 3.41
N SER A 49 -16.21 10.45 4.12
CA SER A 49 -15.23 10.90 5.10
C SER A 49 -14.93 9.83 6.15
N ALA A 50 -13.66 9.68 6.55
CA ALA A 50 -13.27 8.78 7.61
C ALA A 50 -13.87 9.17 8.98
N GLU A 51 -14.28 10.43 9.14
CA GLU A 51 -14.85 11.00 10.36
C GLU A 51 -16.35 10.74 10.54
N ASP A 52 -17.06 10.31 9.49
CA ASP A 52 -18.51 10.06 9.51
C ASP A 52 -18.86 8.77 10.29
N ASN A 53 -18.78 8.85 11.62
CA ASN A 53 -18.95 7.71 12.52
C ASN A 53 -20.34 7.09 12.42
N ASP A 54 -21.38 7.87 12.12
CA ASP A 54 -22.75 7.37 11.99
C ASP A 54 -22.85 6.43 10.79
N LEU A 55 -22.29 6.84 9.65
CA LEU A 55 -22.19 6.00 8.46
C LEU A 55 -21.35 4.74 8.71
N TRP A 56 -20.20 4.86 9.39
CA TRP A 56 -19.31 3.71 9.64
C TRP A 56 -19.85 2.73 10.70
N SER A 57 -20.83 3.16 11.50
CA SER A 57 -21.52 2.31 12.47
C SER A 57 -22.70 1.54 11.87
N SER A 58 -23.08 1.85 10.63
CA SER A 58 -24.14 1.13 9.91
C SER A 58 -23.66 -0.27 9.45
N GLY A 59 -24.50 -1.29 9.64
CA GLY A 59 -24.18 -2.68 9.28
C GLY A 59 -24.03 -2.94 7.77
N GLU A 60 -24.43 -1.99 6.94
CA GLU A 60 -24.43 -2.09 5.48
C GLU A 60 -23.03 -1.95 4.88
N ARG A 61 -22.08 -1.31 5.57
CA ARG A 61 -20.66 -1.22 5.17
C ARG A 61 -19.76 -2.21 5.93
N SER A 62 -20.18 -3.47 5.99
CA SER A 62 -19.61 -4.51 6.87
C SER A 62 -18.33 -5.21 6.39
N TYR A 63 -17.64 -4.73 5.35
CA TYR A 63 -16.39 -5.35 4.91
C TYR A 63 -15.18 -4.92 5.77
N GLN A 64 -15.02 -5.58 6.92
CA GLN A 64 -13.89 -5.37 7.82
C GLN A 64 -12.59 -5.99 7.28
N LEU A 65 -11.48 -5.27 7.43
CA LEU A 65 -10.15 -5.66 7.01
C LEU A 65 -9.21 -5.78 8.21
N GLY A 66 -8.58 -6.95 8.35
CA GLY A 66 -7.49 -7.15 9.32
C GLY A 66 -6.15 -6.61 8.81
N LEU A 67 -5.68 -5.50 9.37
CA LEU A 67 -4.34 -4.96 9.16
C LEU A 67 -3.31 -5.78 9.92
N ASN A 68 -2.62 -6.65 9.20
CA ASN A 68 -1.49 -7.42 9.72
C ASN A 68 -0.20 -6.57 9.81
N GLY A 69 0.86 -7.15 10.38
CA GLY A 69 2.13 -6.45 10.60
C GLY A 69 2.80 -5.91 9.34
N ARG A 70 2.55 -6.50 8.16
CA ARG A 70 3.08 -5.98 6.88
C ARG A 70 2.36 -4.71 6.46
N GLY A 71 1.03 -4.71 6.52
CA GLY A 71 0.22 -3.53 6.24
C GLY A 71 0.57 -2.38 7.20
N GLN A 72 0.63 -2.67 8.50
CA GLN A 72 1.02 -1.69 9.51
C GLN A 72 2.45 -1.17 9.33
N ARG A 73 3.39 -2.02 8.90
CA ARG A 73 4.76 -1.59 8.60
C ARG A 73 4.79 -0.59 7.45
N SER A 74 4.08 -0.89 6.36
CA SER A 74 3.99 0.01 5.19
C SER A 74 3.36 1.36 5.57
N LEU A 75 2.25 1.34 6.31
CA LEU A 75 1.60 2.56 6.79
C LEU A 75 2.49 3.39 7.72
N ARG A 76 3.32 2.74 8.56
CA ARG A 76 4.29 3.43 9.42
C ARG A 76 5.43 4.04 8.61
N GLU A 77 5.95 3.29 7.64
CA GLU A 77 7.05 3.75 6.78
C GLU A 77 6.70 5.03 6.02
N PHE A 78 5.43 5.17 5.61
CA PHE A 78 4.95 6.36 4.91
C PHE A 78 4.16 7.33 5.79
N GLY A 79 4.22 7.18 7.12
CA GLY A 79 3.72 8.16 8.08
C GLY A 79 2.19 8.24 8.26
N VAL A 80 1.42 7.27 7.77
CA VAL A 80 -0.06 7.31 7.78
C VAL A 80 -0.69 6.43 8.87
N MET A 81 0.10 5.59 9.53
CA MET A 81 -0.41 4.62 10.51
C MET A 81 -1.19 5.29 11.66
N GLU A 82 -0.78 6.47 12.10
CA GLU A 82 -1.44 7.16 13.22
C GLU A 82 -2.88 7.54 12.86
N ARG A 83 -3.10 8.14 11.68
CA ARG A 83 -4.43 8.47 11.16
C ARG A 83 -5.32 7.22 11.09
N VAL A 84 -4.80 6.14 10.52
CA VAL A 84 -5.51 4.86 10.41
C VAL A 84 -5.84 4.25 11.78
N SER A 85 -4.95 4.39 12.75
CA SER A 85 -5.11 3.79 14.09
C SER A 85 -6.25 4.41 14.89
N ARG A 86 -6.59 5.68 14.64
CA ARG A 86 -7.73 6.36 15.29
C ARG A 86 -9.06 5.67 15.03
N TYR A 87 -9.19 5.03 13.88
CA TYR A 87 -10.42 4.38 13.44
C TYR A 87 -10.36 2.84 13.49
N ALA A 88 -9.25 2.27 13.98
CA ALA A 88 -9.03 0.84 13.95
C ALA A 88 -9.08 0.20 15.35
N ALA A 89 -9.92 -0.82 15.49
CA ALA A 89 -10.01 -1.62 16.71
C ALA A 89 -8.83 -2.60 16.83
N SER A 90 -8.42 -2.93 18.06
CA SER A 90 -7.41 -3.95 18.31
C SER A 90 -8.05 -5.32 18.47
N VAL A 91 -7.46 -6.35 17.84
CA VAL A 91 -7.89 -7.73 18.02
C VAL A 91 -7.17 -8.32 19.23
N ASN A 92 -7.93 -8.57 20.29
CA ASN A 92 -7.40 -9.08 21.56
C ASN A 92 -7.46 -10.62 21.68
N GLY A 93 -8.19 -11.28 20.78
CA GLY A 93 -8.52 -12.69 20.90
C GLY A 93 -9.33 -13.19 19.72
N ARG A 94 -9.73 -14.45 19.81
CA ARG A 94 -10.64 -15.12 18.88
C ARG A 94 -11.80 -15.71 19.65
N LEU A 95 -13.01 -15.41 19.22
CA LEU A 95 -14.21 -16.15 19.60
C LEU A 95 -14.43 -17.26 18.56
N SER A 96 -14.46 -18.50 19.00
CA SER A 96 -14.76 -19.67 18.16
C SER A 96 -16.05 -20.31 18.62
N PHE A 97 -16.75 -20.98 17.72
CA PHE A 97 -17.97 -21.71 18.03
C PHE A 97 -17.73 -23.19 17.76
N ASP A 98 -18.06 -24.04 18.72
CA ASP A 98 -18.01 -25.48 18.54
C ASP A 98 -19.01 -25.92 17.47
N THR A 99 -18.58 -26.78 16.55
CA THR A 99 -19.39 -27.13 15.37
C THR A 99 -20.54 -28.08 15.67
N LYS A 100 -20.56 -28.73 16.84
CA LYS A 100 -21.61 -29.69 17.23
C LYS A 100 -22.62 -29.08 18.19
N THR A 101 -22.12 -28.34 19.17
CA THR A 101 -22.90 -27.78 20.28
C THR A 101 -23.26 -26.31 20.07
N GLY A 102 -22.56 -25.62 19.16
CA GLY A 102 -22.70 -24.17 18.99
C GLY A 102 -22.14 -23.34 20.15
N ALA A 103 -21.54 -23.99 21.15
CA ALA A 103 -21.03 -23.30 22.34
C ALA A 103 -19.87 -22.36 21.99
N PRO A 104 -19.86 -21.11 22.48
CA PRO A 104 -18.76 -20.20 22.27
C PRO A 104 -17.54 -20.58 23.12
N SER A 105 -16.35 -20.38 22.57
CA SER A 105 -15.06 -20.51 23.25
C SER A 105 -14.16 -19.34 22.90
N GLU A 106 -13.68 -18.62 23.91
CA GLU A 106 -12.77 -17.49 23.75
C GLU A 106 -11.31 -17.90 23.95
N SER A 107 -10.44 -17.43 23.05
CA SER A 107 -8.99 -17.54 23.18
C SER A 107 -8.39 -16.15 23.13
N ARG A 108 -7.63 -15.76 24.16
CA ARG A 108 -6.97 -14.46 24.24
C ARG A 108 -5.57 -14.51 23.63
N LEU A 109 -5.24 -13.54 22.80
CA LEU A 109 -3.90 -13.39 22.25
C LEU A 109 -2.97 -12.79 23.30
N ILE A 110 -1.78 -13.37 23.45
CA ILE A 110 -0.72 -12.81 24.27
C ILE A 110 -0.13 -11.59 23.54
N PRO A 111 -0.06 -10.40 24.18
CA PRO A 111 0.47 -9.19 23.57
C PRO A 111 1.90 -9.37 23.03
N PRO A 112 2.25 -8.74 21.90
CA PRO A 112 3.61 -8.78 21.35
C PRO A 112 4.66 -8.34 22.38
N GLY A 113 5.78 -9.07 22.43
CA GLY A 113 6.88 -8.78 23.36
C GLY A 113 6.80 -9.52 24.70
N GLN A 114 5.71 -10.24 24.97
CA GLN A 114 5.60 -11.09 26.16
C GLN A 114 5.98 -12.55 25.85
N PRO A 115 6.51 -13.32 26.83
CA PRO A 115 6.75 -14.75 26.67
C PRO A 115 5.48 -15.48 26.21
N GLY A 116 5.59 -16.29 25.15
CA GLY A 116 4.44 -16.99 24.57
C GLY A 116 3.64 -16.21 23.53
N ALA A 117 4.02 -14.96 23.20
CA ALA A 117 3.37 -14.18 22.14
C ALA A 117 3.50 -14.85 20.76
N GLU A 118 2.36 -15.14 20.12
CA GLU A 118 2.32 -15.73 18.77
C GLU A 118 2.72 -14.76 17.66
N LYS A 119 2.50 -13.46 17.88
CA LYS A 119 2.69 -12.39 16.88
C LYS A 119 3.61 -11.30 17.41
N THR A 120 4.35 -10.70 16.49
CA THR A 120 5.20 -9.52 16.75
C THR A 120 4.46 -8.19 16.60
N TYR A 121 3.13 -8.23 16.39
CA TYR A 121 2.28 -7.05 16.20
C TYR A 121 0.85 -7.35 16.71
N VAL A 122 0.14 -6.29 17.10
CA VAL A 122 -1.30 -6.36 17.42
C VAL A 122 -2.07 -6.19 16.11
N THR A 123 -2.91 -7.16 15.74
CA THR A 123 -3.77 -7.00 14.56
C THR A 123 -4.74 -5.85 14.80
N ARG A 124 -4.84 -4.93 13.84
CA ARG A 124 -5.82 -3.84 13.83
C ARG A 124 -6.93 -4.16 12.83
N VAL A 125 -8.15 -3.75 13.09
CA VAL A 125 -9.30 -4.01 12.20
C VAL A 125 -10.09 -2.72 11.99
N LEU A 126 -10.41 -2.45 10.73
CA LEU A 126 -11.26 -1.33 10.29
C LEU A 126 -11.94 -1.70 8.96
N GLN A 127 -12.97 -0.96 8.57
CA GLN A 127 -13.62 -1.13 7.27
C GLN A 127 -12.65 -0.80 6.13
N ARG A 128 -12.67 -1.60 5.06
CA ARG A 128 -11.79 -1.42 3.90
C ARG A 128 -11.90 0.00 3.30
N ASP A 129 -13.12 0.50 3.15
CA ASP A 129 -13.35 1.80 2.53
C ASP A 129 -12.97 2.94 3.49
N ARG A 130 -13.05 2.72 4.80
CA ARG A 130 -12.57 3.68 5.80
C ARG A 130 -11.04 3.80 5.78
N LEU A 131 -10.31 2.70 5.53
CA LEU A 131 -8.87 2.75 5.25
C LEU A 131 -8.56 3.58 4.00
N GLN A 132 -9.36 3.42 2.94
CA GLN A 132 -9.23 4.23 1.72
C GLN A 132 -9.48 5.72 2.01
N ALA A 133 -10.54 6.05 2.76
CA ALA A 133 -10.85 7.41 3.18
C ALA A 133 -9.69 8.07 3.95
N CYS A 134 -9.12 7.35 4.94
CA CYS A 134 -7.95 7.84 5.69
C CYS A 134 -6.78 8.20 4.76
N LEU A 135 -6.49 7.34 3.78
CA LEU A 135 -5.39 7.56 2.85
C LEU A 135 -5.69 8.71 1.88
N LEU A 136 -6.94 8.84 1.43
CA LEU A 136 -7.37 9.91 0.53
C LEU A 136 -7.28 11.29 1.20
N GLU A 137 -7.75 11.40 2.44
CA GLU A 137 -7.65 12.63 3.23
C GLU A 137 -6.18 13.00 3.49
N GLU A 138 -5.34 12.02 3.86
CA GLU A 138 -3.90 12.25 4.03
C GLU A 138 -3.25 12.76 2.74
N VAL A 139 -3.61 12.17 1.58
CA VAL A 139 -3.16 12.63 0.26
C VAL A 139 -3.56 14.08 0.01
N ARG A 140 -4.83 14.42 0.18
CA ARG A 140 -5.39 15.76 -0.10
C ARG A 140 -4.79 16.84 0.79
N GLU A 141 -4.56 16.54 2.06
CA GLU A 141 -4.07 17.52 3.03
C GLU A 141 -2.57 17.79 2.92
N ARG A 142 -1.76 16.78 2.57
CA ARG A 142 -0.30 16.86 2.74
C ARG A 142 0.52 16.71 1.48
N TYR A 143 -0.08 16.28 0.37
CA TYR A 143 0.63 15.95 -0.86
C TYR A 143 0.07 16.74 -2.05
N PRO A 144 0.36 18.06 -2.15
CA PRO A 144 -0.20 18.93 -3.19
C PRO A 144 0.22 18.57 -4.62
N ASN A 145 1.28 17.77 -4.78
CA ASN A 145 1.75 17.22 -6.05
C ASN A 145 1.03 15.90 -6.45
N VAL A 146 0.00 15.49 -5.71
CA VAL A 146 -0.84 14.34 -6.01
C VAL A 146 -2.25 14.82 -6.34
N ALA A 147 -2.69 14.59 -7.57
CA ALA A 147 -4.06 14.84 -8.00
C ALA A 147 -4.83 13.52 -8.06
N VAL A 148 -6.01 13.45 -7.42
CA VAL A 148 -6.87 12.26 -7.44
C VAL A 148 -8.17 12.59 -8.16
N SER A 149 -8.48 11.85 -9.23
CA SER A 149 -9.69 11.98 -10.03
C SER A 149 -10.54 10.72 -9.88
N PHE A 150 -11.77 10.88 -9.42
CA PHE A 150 -12.75 9.80 -9.31
C PHE A 150 -13.69 9.82 -10.52
N GLN A 151 -14.43 8.72 -10.70
CA GLN A 151 -15.30 8.51 -11.86
C GLN A 151 -14.57 8.63 -13.21
N VAL A 152 -13.31 8.20 -13.26
CA VAL A 152 -12.49 8.11 -14.47
C VAL A 152 -12.01 6.68 -14.64
N THR A 153 -12.43 6.02 -15.71
CA THR A 153 -11.97 4.68 -16.07
C THR A 153 -10.69 4.75 -16.88
N CYS A 154 -9.84 3.74 -16.69
CA CYS A 154 -8.70 3.47 -17.57
C CYS A 154 -9.10 2.31 -18.48
N ASP A 155 -9.32 2.59 -19.76
CA ASP A 155 -9.80 1.58 -20.72
C ASP A 155 -8.64 0.85 -21.41
N GLY A 156 -7.42 1.36 -21.27
CA GLY A 156 -6.22 0.72 -21.81
C GLY A 156 -4.96 1.51 -21.54
N VAL A 157 -3.83 0.84 -21.76
CA VAL A 157 -2.50 1.46 -21.73
C VAL A 157 -1.77 1.10 -23.02
N ASP A 158 -1.39 2.11 -23.79
CA ASP A 158 -0.50 1.96 -24.93
C ASP A 158 0.96 1.94 -24.45
N LEU A 159 1.67 0.88 -24.84
CA LEU A 159 3.06 0.62 -24.50
C LEU A 159 3.98 0.63 -25.74
N SER A 160 3.47 1.05 -26.89
CA SER A 160 4.21 1.05 -28.17
C SER A 160 5.19 2.22 -28.33
N GLY A 161 4.91 3.34 -27.66
CA GLY A 161 5.76 4.54 -27.67
C GLY A 161 6.90 4.51 -26.65
N GLU A 162 7.70 5.57 -26.62
CA GLU A 162 8.79 5.74 -25.63
C GLU A 162 8.29 5.83 -24.19
N ARG A 163 7.06 6.31 -24.00
CA ARG A 163 6.42 6.49 -22.71
C ARG A 163 5.05 5.78 -22.71
N PRO A 164 4.68 5.10 -21.63
CA PRO A 164 3.36 4.50 -21.51
C PRO A 164 2.28 5.59 -21.55
N ALA A 165 1.24 5.37 -22.34
CA ALA A 165 0.14 6.30 -22.50
C ALA A 165 -1.18 5.66 -22.09
N VAL A 166 -1.94 6.34 -21.23
CA VAL A 166 -3.17 5.82 -20.63
C VAL A 166 -4.37 6.38 -21.38
N THR A 167 -5.31 5.52 -21.75
CA THR A 167 -6.61 5.90 -22.29
C THR A 167 -7.59 6.08 -21.13
N LEU A 168 -8.03 7.33 -20.92
CA LEU A 168 -8.93 7.70 -19.82
C LEU A 168 -10.30 8.12 -20.36
N CYS A 169 -11.35 7.58 -19.75
CA CYS A 169 -12.74 7.87 -20.10
C CYS A 169 -13.54 8.23 -18.83
N PRO A 170 -14.59 9.06 -18.93
CA PRO A 170 -15.56 9.20 -17.85
C PRO A 170 -16.22 7.86 -17.52
N SER A 171 -16.45 7.58 -16.25
CA SER A 171 -17.16 6.38 -15.82
C SER A 171 -18.61 6.39 -16.34
N ALA A 172 -19.15 5.22 -16.67
CA ALA A 172 -20.50 5.08 -17.21
C ALA A 172 -21.60 5.67 -16.29
N GLU A 173 -21.36 5.71 -14.97
CA GLU A 173 -22.27 6.31 -13.98
C GLU A 173 -22.35 7.84 -14.08
N THR A 174 -21.31 8.50 -14.60
CA THR A 174 -21.25 9.95 -14.81
C THR A 174 -22.10 10.39 -16.01
N VAL A 175 -22.31 9.51 -16.98
CA VAL A 175 -23.10 9.83 -18.20
C VAL A 175 -24.60 9.91 -17.89
N SER A 176 -25.07 9.25 -16.82
CA SER A 176 -26.48 9.25 -16.41
C SER A 176 -26.84 10.30 -15.35
N SER A 177 -25.86 11.01 -14.79
CA SER A 177 -26.07 11.98 -13.70
C SER A 177 -25.40 13.32 -14.02
N GLN A 178 -26.09 14.14 -14.82
CA GLN A 178 -25.77 15.57 -14.92
C GLN A 178 -26.26 16.28 -13.65
N GLU A 179 -25.54 16.14 -12.54
CA GLU A 179 -25.60 17.09 -11.43
C GLU A 179 -24.17 17.39 -10.97
N GLU A 180 -23.88 18.68 -10.87
CA GLU A 180 -22.57 19.28 -10.68
C GLU A 180 -21.92 18.85 -9.35
N LEU A 181 -20.98 17.90 -9.41
CA LEU A 181 -20.00 17.68 -8.34
C LEU A 181 -18.92 18.77 -8.44
N GLU A 182 -19.14 19.89 -7.75
CA GLU A 182 -18.12 20.92 -7.53
C GLU A 182 -16.84 20.29 -6.96
N GLY A 183 -15.77 20.32 -7.74
CA GLY A 183 -14.42 19.92 -7.32
C GLY A 183 -13.78 18.79 -8.12
N CYS A 184 -14.50 18.09 -9.01
CA CYS A 184 -13.91 17.13 -9.93
C CYS A 184 -13.51 17.84 -11.22
N ALA A 185 -12.26 18.31 -11.30
CA ALA A 185 -11.66 18.72 -12.56
C ALA A 185 -11.63 17.52 -13.53
N VAL A 186 -12.65 17.41 -14.38
CA VAL A 186 -12.76 16.38 -15.43
C VAL A 186 -11.49 16.49 -16.29
N PRO A 187 -10.54 15.54 -16.22
CA PRO A 187 -9.37 15.60 -17.07
C PRO A 187 -9.79 15.26 -18.50
N PRO A 188 -9.05 15.73 -19.51
CA PRO A 188 -9.45 15.59 -20.90
C PRO A 188 -9.60 14.12 -21.27
N VAL A 189 -10.74 13.82 -21.92
CA VAL A 189 -11.00 12.57 -22.64
C VAL A 189 -9.91 12.43 -23.70
N GLY A 190 -8.92 11.56 -23.44
CA GLY A 190 -7.76 11.46 -24.33
C GLY A 190 -6.59 10.65 -23.80
N LEU A 191 -5.76 10.20 -24.74
CA LEU A 191 -4.52 9.48 -24.49
C LEU A 191 -3.52 10.40 -23.78
N THR A 192 -3.07 10.02 -22.57
CA THR A 192 -2.12 10.82 -21.77
C THR A 192 -0.86 10.03 -21.45
N ALA A 193 0.31 10.54 -21.83
CA ALA A 193 1.60 9.89 -21.59
C ALA A 193 2.21 10.24 -20.22
N PHE A 194 2.85 9.26 -19.57
CA PHE A 194 3.51 9.40 -18.27
C PHE A 194 4.90 8.76 -18.29
N ASP A 195 5.79 9.14 -17.35
CA ASP A 195 7.09 8.46 -17.20
C ASP A 195 6.93 7.09 -16.53
N LEU A 196 5.84 6.91 -15.76
CA LEU A 196 5.50 5.68 -15.06
C LEU A 196 3.97 5.50 -15.03
N VAL A 197 3.51 4.29 -15.28
CA VAL A 197 2.12 3.87 -15.01
C VAL A 197 2.16 2.74 -13.98
N VAL A 198 1.39 2.87 -12.91
CA VAL A 198 1.23 1.84 -11.88
C VAL A 198 -0.20 1.31 -11.91
N GLY A 199 -0.34 0.00 -12.17
CA GLY A 199 -1.62 -0.71 -12.06
C GLY A 199 -1.93 -1.07 -10.60
N ALA A 200 -2.83 -0.32 -9.97
CA ALA A 200 -3.40 -0.58 -8.65
C ALA A 200 -4.94 -0.76 -8.72
N ASP A 201 -5.43 -1.14 -9.90
CA ASP A 201 -6.83 -1.24 -10.35
C ASP A 201 -7.49 -2.59 -10.05
N GLY A 202 -6.83 -3.39 -9.20
CA GLY A 202 -7.42 -4.56 -8.57
C GLY A 202 -7.59 -5.78 -9.50
N VAL A 203 -8.68 -6.53 -9.27
CA VAL A 203 -8.88 -7.84 -9.91
C VAL A 203 -9.18 -7.71 -11.41
N ARG A 204 -9.87 -6.65 -11.84
CA ARG A 204 -10.16 -6.37 -13.26
C ARG A 204 -9.25 -5.25 -13.75
N SER A 205 -7.96 -5.57 -13.88
CA SER A 205 -6.92 -4.57 -14.14
C SER A 205 -6.69 -4.38 -15.63
N ALA A 206 -7.02 -3.19 -16.13
CA ALA A 206 -6.74 -2.77 -17.51
C ALA A 206 -5.23 -2.67 -17.76
N VAL A 207 -4.46 -2.25 -16.74
CA VAL A 207 -2.99 -2.18 -16.85
C VAL A 207 -2.39 -3.58 -17.03
N ARG A 208 -2.88 -4.57 -16.28
CA ARG A 208 -2.43 -5.96 -16.41
C ARG A 208 -2.81 -6.56 -17.76
N GLU A 209 -4.00 -6.26 -18.27
CA GLU A 209 -4.44 -6.70 -19.60
C GLU A 209 -3.57 -6.10 -20.71
N ALA A 210 -3.28 -4.79 -20.65
CA ALA A 210 -2.36 -4.13 -21.57
C ALA A 210 -0.95 -4.73 -21.53
N LEU A 211 -0.43 -5.04 -20.33
CA LEU A 211 0.87 -5.71 -20.19
C LEU A 211 0.86 -7.11 -20.80
N ALA A 212 -0.23 -7.87 -20.65
CA ALA A 212 -0.34 -9.22 -21.21
C ALA A 212 -0.47 -9.22 -22.75
N ALA A 213 -1.09 -8.19 -23.33
CA ALA A 213 -1.27 -8.07 -24.77
C ALA A 213 -0.03 -7.52 -25.49
N SER A 214 0.86 -6.80 -24.79
CA SER A 214 2.01 -6.17 -25.42
C SER A 214 3.15 -7.16 -25.73
N PRO A 215 3.64 -7.22 -26.97
CA PRO A 215 4.74 -8.12 -27.34
C PRO A 215 6.11 -7.66 -26.79
N ALA A 216 6.19 -6.40 -26.34
CA ALA A 216 7.41 -5.81 -25.77
C ALA A 216 7.56 -6.07 -24.27
N THR A 217 6.61 -6.76 -23.64
CA THR A 217 6.69 -7.07 -22.21
C THR A 217 7.49 -8.34 -21.97
N SER A 218 8.58 -8.20 -21.23
CA SER A 218 9.29 -9.35 -20.65
C SER A 218 8.90 -9.46 -19.19
N THR A 219 8.28 -10.57 -18.81
CA THR A 219 8.13 -10.89 -17.39
C THR A 219 9.49 -11.33 -16.88
N ARG A 220 10.15 -10.49 -16.07
CA ARG A 220 11.32 -10.88 -15.29
C ARG A 220 10.83 -11.26 -13.89
N PRO A 221 10.62 -12.55 -13.59
CA PRO A 221 10.40 -12.94 -12.21
C PRO A 221 11.66 -12.57 -11.41
N ASP A 222 11.55 -11.61 -10.50
CA ASP A 222 12.60 -11.44 -9.48
C ASP A 222 12.47 -12.63 -8.54
N GLU A 223 13.35 -13.62 -8.72
CA GLU A 223 13.33 -14.85 -7.93
C GLU A 223 13.28 -14.54 -6.43
N ARG A 224 13.88 -13.44 -5.95
CA ARG A 224 13.87 -13.05 -4.53
C ARG A 224 12.46 -12.79 -3.99
N ASN A 225 11.55 -12.34 -4.84
CA ASN A 225 10.18 -11.96 -4.50
C ASN A 225 9.14 -13.03 -4.88
N THR A 226 9.56 -14.10 -5.58
CA THR A 226 8.71 -15.27 -5.77
C THR A 226 8.45 -15.97 -4.43
N PHE A 227 7.36 -16.72 -4.32
CA PHE A 227 7.07 -17.52 -3.12
C PHE A 227 8.23 -18.47 -2.77
N THR A 228 8.87 -19.05 -3.80
CA THR A 228 10.03 -19.93 -3.67
C THR A 228 11.26 -19.19 -3.16
N GLY A 229 11.58 -18.01 -3.70
CA GLY A 229 12.71 -17.21 -3.22
C GLY A 229 12.51 -16.61 -1.84
N LEU A 230 11.30 -16.15 -1.51
CA LEU A 230 10.94 -15.74 -0.14
C LEU A 230 11.13 -16.90 0.85
N ARG A 231 10.75 -18.13 0.47
CA ARG A 231 10.94 -19.33 1.29
C ARG A 231 12.41 -19.69 1.45
N ARG A 232 13.22 -19.59 0.38
CA ARG A 232 14.68 -19.80 0.43
C ARG A 232 15.36 -18.77 1.32
N ARG A 233 15.04 -17.48 1.16
CA ARG A 233 15.59 -16.39 1.99
C ARG A 233 15.26 -16.58 3.47
N LYS A 234 13.99 -16.85 3.82
CA LYS A 234 13.60 -17.13 5.21
C LYS A 234 14.30 -18.37 5.79
N ARG A 235 14.57 -19.39 4.97
CA ARG A 235 15.35 -20.56 5.41
C ARG A 235 16.81 -20.18 5.68
N LEU A 236 17.43 -19.40 4.80
CA LEU A 236 18.80 -18.92 4.97
C LEU A 236 18.94 -17.99 6.18
N GLU A 237 18.01 -17.06 6.39
CA GLU A 237 17.98 -16.18 7.58
C GLU A 237 17.85 -17.00 8.88
N ARG A 238 17.01 -18.04 8.89
CA ARG A 238 16.89 -18.97 10.04
C ARG A 238 18.15 -19.81 10.25
N ALA A 239 18.78 -20.29 9.19
CA ALA A 239 20.02 -21.05 9.27
C ALA A 239 21.17 -20.18 9.79
N LEU A 240 21.30 -18.95 9.30
CA LEU A 240 22.28 -17.98 9.78
C LEU A 240 22.06 -17.66 11.27
N LEU A 241 20.81 -17.45 11.68
CA LEU A 241 20.47 -17.23 13.09
C LEU A 241 20.86 -18.44 13.96
N MET A 242 20.59 -19.66 13.51
CA MET A 242 20.98 -20.88 14.21
C MET A 242 22.50 -21.02 14.34
N VAL A 243 23.26 -20.68 13.29
CA VAL A 243 24.74 -20.69 13.33
C VAL A 243 25.26 -19.65 14.32
N LEU A 244 24.72 -18.42 14.31
CA LEU A 244 25.11 -17.36 15.23
C LEU A 244 24.81 -17.73 16.69
N VAL A 245 23.63 -18.31 16.95
CA VAL A 245 23.26 -18.80 18.30
C VAL A 245 24.14 -19.98 18.72
N GLY A 246 24.42 -20.92 17.82
CA GLY A 246 25.32 -22.04 18.08
C GLY A 246 26.73 -21.58 18.41
N TRP A 247 27.27 -20.60 17.68
CA TRP A 247 28.56 -19.98 17.94
C TRP A 247 28.60 -19.24 19.27
N ALA A 248 27.55 -18.49 19.62
CA ALA A 248 27.45 -17.81 20.91
C ALA A 248 27.45 -18.81 22.08
N LEU A 249 26.71 -19.93 21.95
CA LEU A 249 26.67 -20.99 22.96
C LEU A 249 28.00 -21.75 23.07
N LEU A 250 28.68 -22.02 21.96
CA LEU A 250 30.02 -22.62 21.96
C LEU A 250 31.05 -21.68 22.60
N GLY A 251 31.03 -20.39 22.25
CA GLY A 251 31.91 -19.38 22.82
C GLY A 251 31.74 -19.24 24.33
N ALA A 252 30.49 -19.29 24.82
CA ALA A 252 30.19 -19.30 26.26
C ALA A 252 30.70 -20.57 26.97
N ARG A 253 30.70 -21.73 26.30
CA ARG A 253 31.09 -23.03 26.88
C ARG A 253 32.61 -23.26 26.89
N PHE A 254 33.36 -22.65 25.97
CA PHE A 254 34.81 -22.81 25.83
C PHE A 254 35.63 -21.60 26.33
N GLY A 255 34.99 -20.61 26.96
CA GLY A 255 35.69 -19.47 27.56
C GLY A 255 36.38 -18.55 26.54
N VAL A 256 36.04 -18.64 25.26
CA VAL A 256 36.62 -17.80 24.20
C VAL A 256 35.92 -16.45 24.23
N LYS A 257 36.58 -15.42 24.77
CA LYS A 257 36.14 -14.03 24.63
C LYS A 257 36.27 -13.61 23.17
N LEU A 258 35.19 -13.71 22.40
CA LEU A 258 35.13 -13.12 21.07
C LEU A 258 35.13 -11.59 21.22
N CYS A 259 36.23 -10.94 20.86
CA CYS A 259 36.32 -9.49 20.79
C CYS A 259 35.51 -9.01 19.58
N ALA A 260 34.29 -8.54 19.81
CA ALA A 260 33.38 -8.04 18.78
C ALA A 260 33.78 -6.64 18.26
N LYS A 261 35.03 -6.48 17.80
CA LYS A 261 35.56 -5.18 17.35
C LYS A 261 36.07 -5.15 15.89
N ALA A 262 35.67 -6.10 15.04
CA ALA A 262 36.20 -6.17 13.67
C ALA A 262 35.16 -6.27 12.53
N LEU A 263 33.86 -6.05 12.78
CA LEU A 263 32.84 -6.13 11.70
C LEU A 263 31.92 -4.90 11.58
N LEU A 264 32.24 -3.81 12.25
CA LEU A 264 31.62 -2.49 12.04
C LEU A 264 32.72 -1.46 11.80
N GLY A 265 33.24 -1.42 10.58
CA GLY A 265 34.21 -0.40 10.15
C GLY A 265 34.81 -0.67 8.78
N ALA A 266 34.47 0.22 7.83
CA ALA A 266 35.00 0.41 6.47
C ALA A 266 34.37 -0.42 5.33
N GLY A 267 33.61 0.27 4.48
CA GLY A 267 33.09 -0.21 3.19
C GLY A 267 31.63 0.15 2.97
#